data_AF-A0A1E4Y3G1-F1
#
_entry.id   AF-A0A1E4Y3G1-F1
#
_cell.length_a   1.000
_cell.length_b   1.000
_cell.length_c   1.000
_cell.angle_alpha   90.00
_cell.angle_beta   90.00
_cell.angle_gamma   90.00
#
_symmetry.space_group_name_H-M   'P 1'
#
loop_
_entity.id
_entity.type
_entity.pdbx_description
1 polymer ?
#
loop_
_entity_poly.entity_id
_entity_poly.type
_entity_poly.pdbx_seq_one_letter_code
_entity_poly.pdbx_strand_id
1 'polypeptide(L)'
;MMAMPVAKHHFSDSTVDDGREQLADNVAKMVEALQPTYRQDKALELGQRLAAARRRHIELDEKKLELPDKNHVATSIFDDAMDHEYDREWAIRQSLSFERAESSAEAAIQISECLVALELIWDQFPSERETFDVRKDYRRLNRLLFSVLYFLRQEAGDELGDCIQDSLRDPWLSAEEATAQHEMLIEKQELKRQARTVRTRAAR
;
A
#
# COMPACT_ATOMS: atom_id res chain seq x y z
N MET A 1 -48.66 -8.16 1.45
CA MET A 1 -47.31 -7.58 1.66
C MET A 1 -46.53 -8.53 2.56
N MET A 2 -45.52 -9.21 2.02
CA MET A 2 -44.63 -10.08 2.80
C MET A 2 -43.40 -9.28 3.24
N ALA A 3 -43.12 -9.25 4.54
CA ALA A 3 -41.91 -8.67 5.09
C ALA A 3 -40.78 -9.71 5.04
N MET A 4 -39.63 -9.34 4.46
CA MET A 4 -38.44 -10.20 4.45
C MET A 4 -37.66 -10.07 5.77
N PRO A 5 -37.04 -11.16 6.27
CA PRO A 5 -36.22 -11.10 7.47
C PRO A 5 -34.86 -10.47 7.15
N VAL A 6 -34.51 -9.42 7.88
CA VAL A 6 -33.17 -8.82 7.87
C VAL A 6 -32.27 -9.68 8.75
N ALA A 7 -31.29 -10.36 8.14
CA ALA A 7 -30.25 -11.07 8.88
C ALA A 7 -29.33 -10.04 9.57
N LYS A 8 -29.36 -10.01 10.90
CA LYS A 8 -28.36 -9.29 11.70
C LYS A 8 -27.13 -10.18 11.82
N HIS A 9 -26.09 -9.89 11.04
CA HIS A 9 -24.77 -10.44 11.30
C HIS A 9 -24.16 -9.71 12.50
N HIS A 10 -24.06 -10.42 13.63
CA HIS A 10 -23.16 -10.03 14.71
C HIS A 10 -21.76 -10.50 14.30
N PHE A 11 -20.91 -9.57 13.88
CA PHE A 11 -19.47 -9.80 13.89
C PHE A 11 -19.01 -9.71 15.36
N SER A 12 -18.49 -10.80 15.91
CA SER A 12 -17.86 -10.77 17.23
C SER A 12 -16.48 -10.13 17.13
N ASP A 13 -16.24 -9.08 17.91
CA ASP A 13 -14.95 -8.38 17.98
C ASP A 13 -13.76 -9.30 18.33
N SER A 14 -13.98 -10.48 18.92
CA SER A 14 -12.90 -11.39 19.35
C SER A 14 -12.09 -12.01 18.21
N THR A 15 -12.63 -12.10 16.99
CA THR A 15 -11.89 -12.70 15.86
C THR A 15 -10.94 -11.73 15.16
N VAL A 16 -11.05 -10.43 15.44
CA VAL A 16 -10.21 -9.39 14.83
C VAL A 16 -8.89 -9.25 15.59
N ASP A 17 -8.90 -9.42 16.92
CA ASP A 17 -7.68 -9.33 17.75
C ASP A 17 -6.76 -10.55 17.60
N ASP A 18 -7.30 -11.77 17.57
CA ASP A 18 -6.50 -12.99 17.37
C ASP A 18 -5.79 -13.00 16.00
N GLY A 19 -6.45 -12.44 14.97
CA GLY A 19 -5.87 -12.30 13.63
C GLY A 19 -4.73 -11.28 13.57
N ARG A 20 -4.77 -10.25 14.42
CA ARG A 20 -3.73 -9.21 14.51
C ARG A 20 -2.48 -9.71 15.23
N GLU A 21 -2.64 -10.41 16.35
CA GLU A 21 -1.52 -11.04 17.06
C GLU A 21 -0.82 -12.08 16.17
N GLN A 22 -1.59 -12.90 15.46
CA GLN A 22 -1.02 -13.92 14.59
C GLN A 22 -0.32 -13.33 13.36
N LEU A 23 -0.84 -12.22 12.82
CA LEU A 23 -0.16 -11.47 11.77
C LEU A 23 1.15 -10.84 12.29
N ALA A 24 1.13 -10.26 13.48
CA ALA A 24 2.32 -9.66 14.11
C ALA A 24 3.41 -10.71 14.38
N ASP A 25 3.04 -11.90 14.86
CA ASP A 25 3.95 -13.02 15.08
C ASP A 25 4.55 -13.55 13.78
N ASN A 26 3.74 -13.62 12.71
CA ASN A 26 4.23 -14.06 11.40
C ASN A 26 5.19 -13.02 10.79
N VAL A 27 4.91 -11.72 10.95
CA VAL A 27 5.81 -10.65 10.55
C VAL A 27 7.10 -10.70 11.36
N ALA A 28 7.05 -10.91 12.67
CA ALA A 28 8.23 -11.03 13.54
C ALA A 28 9.15 -12.20 13.13
N LYS A 29 8.56 -13.36 12.82
CA LYS A 29 9.31 -14.53 12.34
C LYS A 29 9.92 -14.32 10.96
N MET A 30 9.22 -13.61 10.07
CA MET A 30 9.78 -13.21 8.78
C MET A 30 10.96 -12.27 8.98
N VAL A 31 10.84 -11.28 9.89
CA VAL A 31 11.90 -10.34 10.29
C VAL A 31 13.12 -11.05 10.88
N GLU A 32 12.96 -12.08 11.70
CA GLU A 32 14.09 -12.88 12.23
C GLU A 32 14.81 -13.72 11.17
N ALA A 33 14.09 -14.19 10.15
CA ALA A 33 14.67 -14.96 9.05
C ALA A 33 15.55 -14.10 8.11
N LEU A 34 15.55 -12.78 8.29
CA LEU A 34 16.23 -11.82 7.43
C LEU A 34 17.56 -11.37 8.02
N GLN A 35 18.60 -12.17 7.81
CA GLN A 35 19.96 -11.67 7.98
C GLN A 35 20.35 -10.77 6.79
N PRO A 36 20.93 -9.57 7.03
CA PRO A 36 21.15 -8.58 5.99
C PRO A 36 22.38 -8.94 5.14
N THR A 37 22.16 -9.11 3.83
CA THR A 37 23.23 -9.10 2.83
C THR A 37 23.48 -7.65 2.45
N TYR A 38 24.54 -7.04 2.98
CA TYR A 38 24.90 -5.63 2.81
C TYR A 38 25.06 -5.23 1.32
N ARG A 39 23.97 -4.79 0.70
CA ARG A 39 23.92 -3.88 -0.45
C ARG A 39 22.95 -2.79 0.00
N GLN A 40 23.41 -1.54 0.11
CA GLN A 40 22.66 -0.39 0.66
C GLN A 40 21.14 -0.61 0.73
N ASP A 41 20.65 -1.06 1.90
CA ASP A 41 19.23 -1.40 2.13
C ASP A 41 18.41 -0.11 2.22
N LYS A 42 18.15 0.54 1.08
CA LYS A 42 17.52 1.86 1.03
C LYS A 42 16.11 1.84 1.58
N ALA A 43 15.33 0.77 1.32
CA ALA A 43 13.99 0.66 1.88
C ALA A 43 14.04 0.42 3.39
N LEU A 44 15.09 -0.24 3.91
CA LEU A 44 15.32 -0.36 5.35
C LEU A 44 15.65 1.00 5.99
N GLU A 45 16.55 1.79 5.39
CA GLU A 45 16.86 3.14 5.87
C GLU A 45 15.61 4.03 5.87
N LEU A 46 14.83 3.99 4.79
CA LEU A 46 13.57 4.73 4.68
C LEU A 46 12.54 4.25 5.72
N GLY A 47 12.44 2.95 5.98
CA GLY A 47 11.60 2.38 7.02
C GLY A 47 11.99 2.86 8.42
N GLN A 48 13.29 2.90 8.73
CA GLN A 48 13.80 3.44 10.00
C GLN A 48 13.47 4.94 10.16
N ARG A 49 13.65 5.72 9.08
CA ARG A 49 13.32 7.15 9.07
C ARG A 49 11.81 7.38 9.23
N LEU A 50 10.98 6.54 8.63
CA LEU A 50 9.53 6.58 8.77
C LEU A 50 9.11 6.28 10.21
N ALA A 51 9.68 5.24 10.81
CA ALA A 51 9.42 4.90 12.21
C ALA A 51 9.84 6.02 13.17
N ALA A 52 10.97 6.70 12.90
CA ALA A 52 11.41 7.85 13.68
C ALA A 52 10.46 9.06 13.53
N ALA A 53 9.96 9.33 12.32
CA ALA A 53 8.99 10.40 12.07
C ALA A 53 7.67 10.14 12.82
N ARG A 54 7.16 8.91 12.79
CA ARG A 54 5.94 8.52 13.53
C ARG A 54 6.07 8.67 15.04
N ARG A 55 7.23 8.30 15.60
CA ARG A 55 7.49 8.53 17.04
C ARG A 55 7.45 10.01 17.39
N ARG A 56 7.99 10.88 16.54
CA ARG A 56 7.94 12.32 16.77
C ARG A 56 6.52 12.88 16.69
N HIS A 57 5.68 12.38 15.77
CA HIS A 57 4.26 12.73 15.73
C HIS A 57 3.58 12.41 17.06
N ILE A 58 3.77 11.19 17.58
CA ILE A 58 3.22 10.79 18.88
C ILE A 58 3.75 11.71 20.00
N GLU A 59 5.05 11.99 20.04
CA GLU A 59 5.64 12.90 21.04
C GLU A 59 5.10 14.34 20.95
N LEU A 60 4.79 14.83 19.75
CA LEU A 60 4.22 16.16 19.54
C LEU A 60 2.74 16.20 19.93
N ASP A 61 1.97 15.16 19.60
CA ASP A 61 0.58 15.01 20.02
C ASP A 61 0.45 14.96 21.55
N GLU A 62 1.32 14.19 22.22
CA GLU A 62 1.39 14.15 23.69
C GLU A 62 1.71 15.53 24.27
N LYS A 63 2.70 16.25 23.73
CA LYS A 63 3.04 17.61 24.19
C LYS A 63 1.92 18.61 23.94
N LYS A 64 1.13 18.44 22.89
CA LYS A 64 -0.02 19.31 22.60
C LYS A 64 -1.09 19.19 23.70
N LEU A 65 -1.29 17.99 24.26
CA LEU A 65 -2.23 17.77 25.37
C LEU A 65 -1.78 18.43 26.68
N GLU A 66 -0.48 18.69 26.85
CA GLU A 66 0.08 19.36 28.03
C GLU A 66 -0.02 20.90 27.97
N LEU A 67 -0.46 21.46 26.83
CA LEU A 67 -0.54 22.90 26.64
C LEU A 67 -1.73 23.52 27.41
N PRO A 68 -1.55 24.67 28.07
CA PRO A 68 -2.67 25.39 28.66
C PRO A 68 -3.61 25.89 27.56
N ASP A 69 -4.91 25.65 27.74
CA ASP A 69 -6.06 25.95 26.85
C ASP A 69 -6.16 27.38 26.25
N LYS A 70 -5.25 28.30 26.60
CA LYS A 70 -5.40 29.75 26.34
C LYS A 70 -4.20 30.42 25.67
N ASN A 71 -3.18 29.67 25.25
CA ASN A 71 -2.00 30.28 24.61
C ASN A 71 -2.00 30.06 23.09
N HIS A 72 -2.78 30.86 22.36
CA HIS A 72 -2.93 30.78 20.91
C HIS A 72 -1.59 30.76 20.15
N VAL A 73 -0.59 31.50 20.62
CA VAL A 73 0.74 31.52 20.01
C VAL A 73 1.45 30.18 20.18
N ALA A 74 1.35 29.56 21.36
CA ALA A 74 1.91 28.23 21.59
C ALA A 74 1.19 27.21 20.70
N THR A 75 -0.15 27.20 20.68
CA THR A 75 -0.92 26.29 19.82
C THR A 75 -0.53 26.41 18.35
N SER A 76 -0.41 27.63 17.82
CA SER A 76 0.00 27.87 16.43
C SER A 76 1.40 27.31 16.11
N ILE A 77 2.38 27.49 17.01
CA ILE A 77 3.74 26.94 16.81
C ILE A 77 3.73 25.41 16.78
N PHE A 78 2.88 24.78 17.61
CA PHE A 78 2.73 23.33 17.63
C PHE A 78 2.03 22.81 16.37
N ASP A 79 0.99 23.49 15.90
CA ASP A 79 0.30 23.14 14.66
C ASP A 79 1.27 23.24 13.45
N ASP A 80 2.07 24.31 13.36
CA ASP A 80 3.10 24.45 12.32
C ASP A 80 4.15 23.32 12.38
N ALA A 81 4.56 22.91 13.59
CA ALA A 81 5.51 21.81 13.76
C ALA A 81 4.93 20.45 13.34
N MET A 82 3.64 20.22 13.62
CA MET A 82 2.92 19.02 13.19
C MET A 82 2.81 18.95 11.68
N ASP A 83 2.46 20.06 11.02
CA ASP A 83 2.37 20.13 9.56
C ASP A 83 3.72 19.82 8.90
N HIS A 84 4.81 20.35 9.44
CA HIS A 84 6.15 20.06 8.93
C HIS A 84 6.59 18.59 9.08
N GLU A 85 6.30 17.96 10.22
CA GLU A 85 6.59 16.53 10.40
C GLU A 85 5.66 15.66 9.55
N TYR A 86 4.43 16.10 9.28
CA TYR A 86 3.50 15.42 8.37
C TYR A 86 4.04 15.43 6.94
N ASP A 87 4.48 16.59 6.44
CA ASP A 87 5.10 16.73 5.12
C ASP A 87 6.34 15.85 4.98
N ARG A 88 7.16 15.80 6.04
CA ARG A 88 8.37 14.98 6.09
C ARG A 88 8.04 13.48 6.01
N GLU A 89 7.10 13.02 6.83
CA GLU A 89 6.62 11.65 6.79
C GLU A 89 6.08 11.31 5.39
N TRP A 90 5.27 12.20 4.81
CA TRP A 90 4.71 12.03 3.49
C TRP A 90 5.79 11.89 2.41
N ALA A 91 6.83 12.72 2.45
CA ALA A 91 7.97 12.62 1.53
C ALA A 91 8.73 11.28 1.66
N ILE A 92 8.91 10.79 2.88
CA ILE A 92 9.55 9.48 3.13
C ILE A 92 8.68 8.35 2.58
N ARG A 93 7.36 8.38 2.82
CA ARG A 93 6.40 7.39 2.29
C ARG A 93 6.40 7.34 0.76
N GLN A 94 6.50 8.50 0.09
CA GLN A 94 6.63 8.55 -1.37
C GLN A 94 7.95 7.96 -1.84
N SER A 95 9.06 8.32 -1.18
CA SER A 95 10.40 7.80 -1.52
C SER A 95 10.44 6.28 -1.42
N LEU A 96 9.88 5.71 -0.34
CA LEU A 96 9.78 4.26 -0.15
C LEU A 96 9.04 3.57 -1.30
N SER A 97 8.02 4.22 -1.88
CA SER A 97 7.25 3.66 -2.99
C SER A 97 8.00 3.61 -4.33
N PHE A 98 9.16 4.24 -4.43
CA PHE A 98 10.03 4.17 -5.60
C PHE A 98 11.15 3.14 -5.44
N GLU A 99 11.40 2.68 -4.23
CA GLU A 99 12.37 1.62 -3.97
C GLU A 99 11.70 0.25 -4.17
N ARG A 100 12.42 -0.67 -4.84
CA ARG A 100 11.98 -2.06 -4.99
C ARG A 100 12.53 -2.87 -3.81
N ALA A 101 11.75 -3.79 -3.28
CA ALA A 101 12.21 -4.71 -2.26
C ALA A 101 13.18 -5.73 -2.86
N GLU A 102 14.38 -5.77 -2.33
CA GLU A 102 15.42 -6.74 -2.69
C GLU A 102 15.66 -7.78 -1.59
N SER A 103 14.97 -7.63 -0.46
CA SER A 103 14.98 -8.58 0.66
C SER A 103 13.61 -8.67 1.31
N SER A 104 13.38 -9.73 2.08
CA SER A 104 12.11 -9.87 2.79
C SER A 104 11.95 -8.79 3.89
N ALA A 105 13.02 -8.10 4.32
CA ALA A 105 12.97 -7.03 5.31
C ALA A 105 12.36 -5.78 4.69
N GLU A 106 12.85 -5.45 3.49
CA GLU A 106 12.29 -4.39 2.69
C GLU A 106 10.85 -4.71 2.27
N ALA A 107 10.57 -5.96 1.90
CA ALA A 107 9.21 -6.39 1.60
C ALA A 107 8.28 -6.25 2.82
N ALA A 108 8.72 -6.63 4.03
CA ALA A 108 7.94 -6.49 5.25
C ALA A 108 7.65 -5.02 5.60
N ILE A 109 8.62 -4.12 5.39
CA ILE A 109 8.44 -2.67 5.57
C ILE A 109 7.39 -2.14 4.58
N GLN A 110 7.48 -2.54 3.32
CA GLN A 110 6.53 -2.11 2.28
C GLN A 110 5.11 -2.67 2.52
N ILE A 111 4.97 -3.93 2.95
CA ILE A 111 3.68 -4.50 3.38
C ILE A 111 3.09 -3.70 4.54
N SER A 112 3.89 -3.40 5.56
CA SER A 112 3.44 -2.64 6.72
C SER A 112 2.92 -1.27 6.28
N GLU A 113 3.61 -0.60 5.36
CA GLU A 113 3.16 0.68 4.81
C GLU A 113 1.90 0.56 3.95
N CYS A 114 1.73 -0.54 3.21
CA CYS A 114 0.49 -0.83 2.49
C CYS A 114 -0.71 -0.92 3.45
N LEU A 115 -0.55 -1.64 4.56
CA LEU A 115 -1.61 -1.80 5.56
C LEU A 115 -2.01 -0.45 6.16
N VAL A 116 -1.05 0.37 6.58
CA VAL A 116 -1.33 1.73 7.09
C VAL A 116 -2.04 2.59 6.04
N ALA A 117 -1.59 2.55 4.78
CA ALA A 117 -2.21 3.32 3.71
C ALA A 117 -3.67 2.87 3.44
N LEU A 118 -3.93 1.56 3.50
CA LEU A 118 -5.28 1.01 3.35
C LEU A 118 -6.20 1.43 4.48
N GLU A 119 -5.74 1.38 5.73
CA GLU A 119 -6.50 1.86 6.89
C GLU A 119 -6.90 3.34 6.73
N LEU A 120 -5.95 4.20 6.34
CA LEU A 120 -6.22 5.63 6.10
C LEU A 120 -7.24 5.86 4.98
N ILE A 121 -7.16 5.10 3.88
CA ILE A 121 -8.13 5.19 2.77
C ILE A 121 -9.51 4.68 3.24
N TRP A 122 -9.54 3.63 4.06
CA TRP A 122 -10.77 3.02 4.55
C TRP A 122 -11.50 3.93 5.55
N ASP A 123 -10.78 4.59 6.45
CA ASP A 123 -11.32 5.56 7.40
C ASP A 123 -11.92 6.79 6.71
N GLN A 124 -11.51 7.08 5.47
CA GLN A 124 -12.04 8.18 4.66
C GLN A 124 -13.34 7.83 3.89
N PHE A 125 -13.80 6.57 3.90
CA PHE A 125 -15.04 6.16 3.21
C PHE A 125 -16.29 6.29 4.10
N PRO A 126 -17.37 6.98 3.65
CA PRO A 126 -17.75 7.22 2.27
C PRO A 126 -17.85 8.72 1.88
N SER A 127 -16.88 9.56 2.25
CA SER A 127 -17.06 11.03 2.15
C SER A 127 -16.54 11.69 0.86
N GLU A 128 -15.75 11.03 0.02
CA GLU A 128 -15.05 11.75 -1.05
C GLU A 128 -15.14 11.07 -2.42
N ARG A 129 -15.58 11.85 -3.42
CA ARG A 129 -15.33 11.55 -4.84
C ARG A 129 -13.82 11.36 -4.99
N GLU A 130 -13.39 10.29 -5.63
CA GLU A 130 -11.99 9.96 -5.93
C GLU A 130 -11.17 11.22 -6.28
N THR A 131 -10.54 11.82 -5.27
CA THR A 131 -9.79 13.08 -5.41
C THR A 131 -8.43 12.79 -6.04
N PHE A 132 -7.71 13.85 -6.41
CA PHE A 132 -6.35 13.70 -6.91
C PHE A 132 -5.45 13.00 -5.88
N ASP A 133 -5.60 13.32 -4.59
CA ASP A 133 -4.80 12.78 -3.51
C ASP A 133 -5.11 11.30 -3.27
N VAL A 134 -6.39 10.93 -3.26
CA VAL A 134 -6.82 9.52 -3.21
C VAL A 134 -6.22 8.71 -4.36
N ARG A 135 -6.23 9.23 -5.59
CA ARG A 135 -5.58 8.56 -6.75
C ARG A 135 -4.08 8.44 -6.58
N LYS A 136 -3.44 9.44 -5.99
CA LYS A 136 -1.99 9.45 -5.73
C LYS A 136 -1.63 8.36 -4.71
N ASP A 137 -2.44 8.20 -3.67
CA ASP A 137 -2.26 7.13 -2.68
C ASP A 137 -2.51 5.74 -3.26
N TYR A 138 -3.54 5.55 -4.10
CA TYR A 138 -3.73 4.29 -4.81
C TYR A 138 -2.53 3.92 -5.70
N ARG A 139 -1.94 4.89 -6.41
CA ARG A 139 -0.74 4.64 -7.22
C ARG A 139 0.45 4.25 -6.36
N ARG A 140 0.64 4.93 -5.21
CA ARG A 140 1.69 4.61 -4.25
C ARG A 140 1.52 3.19 -3.70
N LEU A 141 0.30 2.83 -3.29
CA LEU A 141 -0.05 1.50 -2.80
C LEU A 141 0.22 0.43 -3.87
N ASN A 142 -0.19 0.67 -5.11
CA ASN A 142 0.07 -0.24 -6.22
C ASN A 142 1.56 -0.48 -6.45
N ARG A 143 2.41 0.53 -6.30
CA ARG A 143 3.87 0.33 -6.35
C ARG A 143 4.32 -0.59 -5.23
N LEU A 144 4.07 -0.22 -3.98
CA LEU A 144 4.50 -1.00 -2.81
C LEU A 144 4.06 -2.47 -2.91
N LEU A 145 2.78 -2.72 -3.25
CA LEU A 145 2.26 -4.08 -3.45
C LEU A 145 2.96 -4.80 -4.60
N PHE A 146 3.14 -4.16 -5.75
CA PHE A 146 3.82 -4.78 -6.88
C PHE A 146 5.27 -5.14 -6.55
N SER A 147 5.99 -4.27 -5.83
CA SER A 147 7.36 -4.53 -5.38
C SER A 147 7.44 -5.80 -4.52
N VAL A 148 6.57 -5.90 -3.51
CA VAL A 148 6.49 -7.08 -2.63
C VAL A 148 6.16 -8.34 -3.43
N LEU A 149 5.14 -8.28 -4.28
CA LEU A 149 4.70 -9.44 -5.08
C LEU A 149 5.80 -9.90 -6.04
N TYR A 150 6.52 -8.97 -6.63
CA TYR A 150 7.65 -9.27 -7.49
C TYR A 150 8.78 -9.96 -6.73
N PHE A 151 9.17 -9.44 -5.57
CA PHE A 151 10.17 -10.05 -4.70
C PHE A 151 9.76 -11.48 -4.31
N LEU A 152 8.52 -11.68 -3.84
CA LEU A 152 8.01 -12.99 -3.46
C LEU A 152 7.98 -13.98 -4.64
N ARG A 153 7.66 -13.52 -5.86
CA ARG A 153 7.70 -14.35 -7.07
C ARG A 153 9.13 -14.81 -7.41
N GLN A 154 10.13 -13.97 -7.16
CA GLN A 154 11.53 -14.36 -7.36
C GLN A 154 11.99 -15.41 -6.34
N GLU A 155 11.60 -15.24 -5.07
CA GLU A 155 11.99 -16.15 -3.98
C GLU A 155 11.24 -17.50 -4.02
N ALA A 156 9.95 -17.49 -4.32
CA ALA A 156 9.10 -18.69 -4.31
C ALA A 156 9.04 -19.43 -5.66
N GLY A 157 9.67 -18.89 -6.71
CA GLY A 157 9.62 -19.47 -8.06
C GLY A 157 8.18 -19.69 -8.56
N ASP A 158 7.91 -20.87 -9.10
CA ASP A 158 6.62 -21.24 -9.69
C ASP A 158 5.51 -21.55 -8.66
N GLU A 159 5.81 -21.61 -7.35
CA GLU A 159 4.83 -21.98 -6.32
C GLU A 159 3.75 -20.91 -6.08
N LEU A 160 4.07 -19.66 -6.38
CA LEU A 160 3.13 -18.53 -6.36
C LEU A 160 2.40 -18.32 -7.71
N GLY A 161 2.60 -19.25 -8.66
CA GLY A 161 2.45 -19.11 -10.10
C GLY A 161 1.07 -18.76 -10.68
N ASP A 162 0.03 -18.60 -9.87
CA ASP A 162 -1.30 -18.15 -10.32
C ASP A 162 -1.94 -17.06 -9.44
N CYS A 163 -1.33 -16.74 -8.29
CA CYS A 163 -1.92 -15.78 -7.34
C CYS A 163 -1.69 -14.33 -7.77
N ILE A 164 -0.64 -14.07 -8.54
CA ILE A 164 -0.27 -12.75 -9.02
C ILE A 164 -0.69 -12.68 -10.49
N GLN A 165 -1.82 -12.03 -10.76
CA GLN A 165 -2.19 -11.78 -12.15
C GLN A 165 -1.14 -10.89 -12.82
N ASP A 166 -0.59 -11.32 -13.96
CA ASP A 166 0.24 -10.52 -14.87
C ASP A 166 -0.49 -9.28 -15.45
N SER A 167 -1.73 -9.00 -15.01
CA SER A 167 -2.53 -7.85 -15.40
C SER A 167 -2.10 -6.56 -14.70
N LEU A 168 -1.36 -6.65 -13.59
CA LEU A 168 -0.77 -5.50 -12.92
C LEU A 168 0.40 -4.99 -13.78
N ARG A 169 0.22 -3.81 -14.37
CA ARG A 169 1.28 -3.14 -15.14
C ARG A 169 2.43 -2.84 -14.17
N ASP A 170 3.60 -3.42 -14.43
CA ASP A 170 4.80 -3.18 -13.64
C ASP A 170 5.12 -1.66 -13.64
N PRO A 171 5.04 -0.99 -12.48
CA PRO A 171 5.23 0.46 -12.40
C PRO A 171 6.71 0.88 -12.45
N TRP A 172 7.64 -0.08 -12.49
CA TRP A 172 9.08 0.15 -12.66
C TRP A 172 9.59 -0.03 -14.09
N LEU A 173 8.71 -0.37 -15.04
CA LEU A 173 9.10 -0.40 -16.45
C LEU A 173 9.57 0.98 -16.92
N SER A 174 10.60 0.99 -17.76
CA SER A 174 10.95 2.20 -18.49
C SER A 174 9.77 2.69 -19.34
N ALA A 175 9.75 3.98 -19.67
CA ALA A 175 8.71 4.54 -20.51
C ALA A 175 8.60 3.80 -21.87
N GLU A 176 9.73 3.34 -22.40
CA GLU A 176 9.81 2.58 -23.65
C GLU A 176 9.18 1.19 -23.51
N GLU A 177 9.57 0.42 -22.48
CA GLU A 177 8.99 -0.90 -22.22
C GLU A 177 7.49 -0.82 -21.90
N ALA A 178 7.10 0.19 -21.12
CA ALA A 178 5.70 0.42 -20.77
C ALA A 178 4.85 0.77 -22.00
N THR A 179 5.43 1.46 -22.99
CA THR A 179 4.77 1.80 -24.26
C THR A 179 4.65 0.58 -25.14
N ALA A 180 5.73 -0.19 -25.31
CA ALA A 180 5.73 -1.43 -26.08
C ALA A 180 4.72 -2.45 -25.52
N GLN A 181 4.64 -2.63 -24.19
CA GLN A 181 3.63 -3.49 -23.58
C GLN A 181 2.19 -2.99 -23.82
N HIS A 182 1.98 -1.67 -23.83
CA HIS A 182 0.68 -1.09 -24.11
C HIS A 182 0.23 -1.34 -25.56
N GLU A 183 1.15 -1.18 -26.51
CA GLU A 183 0.91 -1.46 -27.94
C GLU A 183 0.55 -2.93 -28.15
N MET A 184 1.31 -3.87 -27.58
CA MET A 184 0.99 -5.30 -27.62
C MET A 184 -0.37 -5.63 -27.00
N LEU A 185 -0.75 -4.96 -25.90
CA LEU A 185 -2.06 -5.14 -25.26
C LEU A 185 -3.20 -4.66 -26.17
N ILE A 186 -3.03 -3.53 -26.86
CA ILE A 186 -3.99 -3.01 -27.83
C ILE A 186 -4.17 -4.02 -28.96
N GLU A 187 -3.08 -4.50 -29.57
CA GLU A 187 -3.13 -5.49 -30.65
C GLU A 187 -3.84 -6.78 -30.22
N LYS A 188 -3.53 -7.30 -29.03
CA LYS A 188 -4.19 -8.50 -28.47
C LYS A 188 -5.68 -8.27 -28.25
N GLN A 189 -6.10 -7.07 -27.83
CA GLN A 189 -7.50 -6.73 -27.67
C GLN A 189 -8.22 -6.60 -29.02
N GLU A 190 -7.58 -6.03 -30.04
CA GLU A 190 -8.11 -5.94 -31.40
C GLU A 190 -8.28 -7.32 -32.02
N LEU A 191 -7.30 -8.21 -31.90
CA LEU A 191 -7.40 -9.60 -32.35
C LEU A 191 -8.55 -10.34 -31.66
N LYS A 192 -8.73 -10.14 -30.35
CA LYS A 192 -9.87 -10.70 -29.60
C LYS A 192 -11.20 -10.14 -30.09
N ARG A 193 -11.27 -8.84 -30.42
CA ARG A 193 -12.48 -8.22 -30.99
C ARG A 193 -12.79 -8.82 -32.36
N GLN A 194 -11.80 -8.92 -33.25
CA GLN A 194 -11.95 -9.52 -34.58
C GLN A 194 -12.40 -10.99 -34.51
N ALA A 195 -11.79 -11.78 -33.63
CA ALA A 195 -12.19 -13.17 -33.42
C ALA A 195 -13.64 -13.31 -32.92
N ARG A 196 -14.12 -12.37 -32.09
CA ARG A 196 -15.53 -12.33 -31.65
C ARG A 196 -16.47 -12.00 -32.79
N THR A 197 -16.12 -11.06 -33.68
CA THR A 197 -16.93 -10.72 -34.87
C THR A 197 -17.00 -11.86 -35.88
N VAL A 198 -15.89 -12.57 -36.10
CA VAL A 198 -15.86 -13.75 -36.98
C VAL A 198 -16.73 -14.86 -36.41
N ARG A 199 -16.66 -15.14 -35.09
CA ARG A 199 -17.51 -16.15 -34.44
C ARG A 199 -19.00 -15.81 -34.50
N THR A 200 -19.38 -14.55 -34.30
CA THR A 200 -20.79 -14.13 -34.42
C THR A 200 -21.31 -14.16 -35.86
N ARG A 201 -20.44 -13.94 -36.86
CA ARG A 201 -20.79 -14.10 -38.27
C ARG A 201 -20.89 -15.57 -38.70
N ALA A 202 -20.05 -16.46 -38.16
CA ALA A 202 -20.09 -17.88 -38.45
C ALA A 202 -21.26 -18.63 -37.78
N ALA A 203 -21.89 -18.03 -36.76
CA ALA A 203 -23.05 -18.58 -36.06
C ALA A 203 -24.40 -18.09 -36.64
N ARG A 204 -24.39 -17.30 -37.73
CA ARG A 204 -25.56 -16.88 -38.50
C ARG A 204 -25.59 -17.63 -39.82
#